data_AF-A0A850QIP8-F1
#
_entry.id   AF-A0A850QIP8-F1
#
_cell.length_a   1.000
_cell.length_b   1.000
_cell.length_c   1.000
_cell.angle_alpha   90.00
_cell.angle_beta   90.00
_cell.angle_gamma   90.00
#
_symmetry.space_group_name_H-M   'P 1'
#
loop_
_entity.id
_entity.type
_entity.pdbx_description
1 polymer ?
#
loop_
_entity_poly.entity_id
_entity_poly.type
_entity_poly.pdbx_seq_one_letter_code
_entity_poly.pdbx_strand_id
1 'polypeptide(L)'
;MKQQYMMAAGKKMKQAGFTMVEFGLVLVIGAILIVGIFSKFSANTSATQTNQLTGDLTTLMGQVKSSYANNYSAVTNAKLDSGSFFKNLNSLNDNAGSVTTNLGGGSLTVSSGTVNTAGDSVSYVVTQLPDSSCVPFVTAMSKTVTKLSVGTNVVKAPGTNPDPSQIKCSGDNNSITMLVQ
;
A
#
# COMPACT_ATOMS: atom_id res chain seq x y z
N MET A 1 -66.95 42.93 42.94
CA MET A 1 -67.29 41.49 42.92
C MET A 1 -67.25 40.99 41.48
N LYS A 2 -66.71 39.77 41.29
CA LYS A 2 -66.63 38.92 40.08
C LYS A 2 -65.38 39.03 39.19
N GLN A 3 -64.44 38.15 39.53
CA GLN A 3 -63.54 37.41 38.63
C GLN A 3 -64.24 36.98 37.33
N GLN A 4 -63.54 37.09 36.20
CA GLN A 4 -63.64 36.09 35.13
C GLN A 4 -62.25 35.67 34.67
N TYR A 5 -62.11 34.35 34.63
CA TYR A 5 -60.90 33.57 34.48
C TYR A 5 -60.43 33.46 33.02
N MET A 6 -59.12 33.24 32.91
CA MET A 6 -58.31 32.91 31.74
C MET A 6 -58.91 31.85 30.80
N MET A 7 -58.57 31.92 29.50
CA MET A 7 -58.19 30.72 28.72
C MET A 7 -57.17 31.10 27.63
N ALA A 8 -55.87 30.91 27.92
CA ALA A 8 -54.84 30.82 26.89
C ALA A 8 -54.96 29.42 26.25
N ALA A 9 -55.31 29.37 24.96
CA ALA A 9 -55.37 28.13 24.20
C ALA A 9 -53.96 27.56 24.01
N GLY A 10 -53.58 26.61 24.87
CA GLY A 10 -52.35 25.84 24.72
C GLY A 10 -52.42 24.93 23.49
N LYS A 11 -51.70 25.29 22.43
CA LYS A 11 -51.50 24.45 21.25
C LYS A 11 -50.70 23.21 21.65
N LYS A 12 -51.37 22.07 21.88
CA LYS A 12 -50.71 20.79 22.16
C LYS A 12 -49.87 20.39 20.94
N MET A 13 -48.55 20.52 21.04
CA MET A 13 -47.62 19.93 20.07
C MET A 13 -47.71 18.40 20.22
N LYS A 14 -48.14 17.71 19.16
CA LYS A 14 -48.12 16.24 19.11
C LYS A 14 -46.65 15.80 19.15
N GLN A 15 -46.19 15.27 20.28
CA GLN A 15 -44.97 14.46 20.30
C GLN A 15 -45.28 13.18 19.50
N ALA A 16 -44.77 13.11 18.28
CA ALA A 16 -44.71 11.85 17.55
C ALA A 16 -43.68 10.97 18.27
N GLY A 17 -44.16 10.08 19.14
CA GLY A 17 -43.32 9.11 19.80
C GLY A 17 -42.77 8.16 18.76
N PHE A 18 -41.47 8.28 18.46
CA PHE A 18 -40.73 7.28 17.71
C PHE A 18 -40.85 5.95 18.45
N THR A 19 -41.33 4.92 17.75
CA THR A 19 -41.46 3.60 18.34
C THR A 19 -40.08 2.96 18.51
N MET A 20 -39.89 2.11 19.53
CA MET A 20 -38.63 1.35 19.73
C MET A 20 -38.15 0.63 18.46
N VAL A 21 -39.10 0.23 17.60
CA VAL A 21 -38.83 -0.46 16.33
C VAL A 21 -38.18 0.45 15.29
N GLU A 22 -38.58 1.72 15.21
CA GLU A 22 -37.97 2.68 14.28
C GLU A 22 -36.53 3.01 14.67
N PHE A 23 -36.23 3.12 15.97
CA PHE A 23 -34.84 3.27 16.43
C PHE A 23 -33.99 2.03 16.10
N GLY A 24 -34.54 0.83 16.25
CA GLY A 24 -33.87 -0.41 15.86
C GLY A 24 -33.53 -0.44 14.37
N LEU A 25 -34.47 -0.03 13.51
CA LEU A 25 -34.26 0.02 12.05
C LEU A 25 -33.20 1.06 11.66
N VAL A 26 -33.23 2.25 12.27
CA VAL A 26 -32.24 3.31 12.03
C VAL A 26 -30.83 2.86 12.42
N LEU A 27 -30.67 2.13 13.51
CA LEU A 27 -29.36 1.59 13.93
C LEU A 27 -28.83 0.54 12.96
N VAL A 28 -29.69 -0.34 12.44
CA VAL A 28 -29.29 -1.35 11.44
C VAL A 28 -28.86 -0.69 10.13
N ILE A 29 -29.63 0.28 9.65
CA ILE A 29 -29.27 1.05 8.44
C ILE A 29 -27.96 1.82 8.68
N GLY A 30 -27.80 2.45 9.84
CA GLY A 30 -26.58 3.13 10.24
C GLY A 30 -25.35 2.20 10.24
N ALA A 31 -25.48 0.99 10.80
CA ALA A 31 -24.40 0.01 10.81
C ALA A 31 -23.99 -0.45 9.40
N ILE A 32 -24.96 -0.69 8.52
CA ILE A 32 -24.69 -1.07 7.12
C ILE A 32 -23.96 0.06 6.37
N LEU A 33 -24.39 1.31 6.57
CA LEU A 33 -23.75 2.47 5.96
C LEU A 33 -22.31 2.65 6.45
N ILE A 34 -22.07 2.47 7.75
CA ILE A 34 -20.74 2.55 8.34
C ILE A 34 -19.82 1.48 7.72
N VAL A 35 -20.24 0.21 7.68
CA VAL A 35 -19.46 -0.88 7.07
C VAL A 35 -19.15 -0.62 5.58
N GLY A 36 -20.13 -0.09 4.84
CA GLY A 36 -19.96 0.28 3.43
C GLY A 36 -18.91 1.38 3.23
N ILE A 37 -18.90 2.40 4.09
CA ILE A 37 -17.92 3.50 4.07
C ILE A 37 -16.52 2.99 4.43
N PHE A 38 -16.39 2.14 5.46
CA PHE A 38 -15.10 1.57 5.89
C PHE A 38 -14.45 0.71 4.80
N SER A 39 -15.24 -0.08 4.06
CA SER A 39 -14.72 -0.93 2.97
C SER A 39 -14.13 -0.09 1.82
N LYS A 40 -14.77 1.03 1.46
CA LYS A 40 -14.26 1.97 0.44
C LYS A 40 -13.03 2.75 0.93
N PHE A 41 -13.00 3.13 2.21
CA PHE A 41 -11.88 3.86 2.80
C PHE A 41 -10.59 3.01 2.87
N SER A 42 -10.72 1.73 3.22
CA SER A 42 -9.60 0.80 3.24
C SER A 42 -8.99 0.60 1.85
N ALA A 43 -9.83 0.44 0.82
CA ALA A 43 -9.36 0.27 -0.56
C ALA A 43 -8.62 1.51 -1.09
N ASN A 44 -9.10 2.72 -0.77
CA ASN A 44 -8.43 3.97 -1.13
C ASN A 44 -7.06 4.12 -0.45
N THR A 45 -6.94 3.64 0.78
CA THR A 45 -5.69 3.73 1.54
C THR A 45 -4.60 2.82 0.95
N SER A 46 -4.96 1.58 0.59
CA SER A 46 -4.03 0.63 -0.04
C SER A 46 -3.54 1.12 -1.42
N ALA A 47 -4.41 1.73 -2.22
CA ALA A 47 -4.02 2.30 -3.52
C ALA A 47 -3.03 3.47 -3.36
N THR A 48 -3.28 4.38 -2.42
CA THR A 48 -2.34 5.48 -2.12
C THR A 48 -1.00 4.95 -1.63
N GLN A 49 -1.00 4.01 -0.69
CA GLN A 49 0.24 3.39 -0.17
C GLN A 49 1.00 2.64 -1.27
N THR A 50 0.30 1.98 -2.18
CA THR A 50 0.91 1.30 -3.35
C THR A 50 1.60 2.30 -4.27
N ASN A 51 0.94 3.42 -4.57
CA ASN A 51 1.52 4.46 -5.42
C ASN A 51 2.74 5.12 -4.75
N GLN A 52 2.66 5.38 -3.44
CA GLN A 52 3.78 5.90 -2.66
C GLN A 52 4.96 4.94 -2.66
N LEU A 53 4.73 3.64 -2.37
CA LEU A 53 5.79 2.63 -2.40
C LEU A 53 6.43 2.51 -3.78
N THR A 54 5.63 2.52 -4.84
CA THR A 54 6.13 2.49 -6.23
C THR A 54 7.01 3.70 -6.53
N GLY A 55 6.58 4.91 -6.11
CA GLY A 55 7.33 6.15 -6.33
C GLY A 55 8.64 6.21 -5.54
N ASP A 56 8.59 5.81 -4.27
CA ASP A 56 9.76 5.78 -3.39
C ASP A 56 10.77 4.72 -3.84
N LEU A 57 10.33 3.52 -4.24
CA LEU A 57 11.21 2.51 -4.80
C LEU A 57 11.83 2.94 -6.13
N THR A 58 11.06 3.61 -6.99
CA THR A 58 11.62 4.14 -8.25
C THR A 58 12.69 5.20 -7.97
N THR A 59 12.46 6.07 -6.97
CA THR A 59 13.43 7.07 -6.51
C THR A 59 14.69 6.41 -5.94
N LEU A 60 14.51 5.44 -5.04
CA LEU A 60 15.59 4.66 -4.45
C LEU A 60 16.42 3.96 -5.54
N MET A 61 15.76 3.27 -6.46
CA MET A 61 16.42 2.60 -7.59
C MET A 61 17.23 3.57 -8.43
N GLY A 62 16.70 4.77 -8.69
CA GLY A 62 17.42 5.83 -9.40
C GLY A 62 18.66 6.31 -8.65
N GLN A 63 18.55 6.55 -7.33
CA GLN A 63 19.67 6.95 -6.48
C GLN A 63 20.74 5.87 -6.41
N VAL A 64 20.37 4.62 -6.14
CA VAL A 64 21.30 3.50 -6.07
C VAL A 64 22.00 3.29 -7.41
N LYS A 65 21.25 3.33 -8.52
CA LYS A 65 21.82 3.25 -9.87
C LYS A 65 22.83 4.37 -10.12
N SER A 66 22.51 5.60 -9.74
CA SER A 66 23.42 6.74 -9.91
C SER A 66 24.68 6.64 -9.03
N SER A 67 24.58 6.11 -7.82
CA SER A 67 25.70 6.06 -6.86
C SER A 67 26.58 4.82 -7.01
N TYR A 68 26.03 3.70 -7.47
CA TYR A 68 26.72 2.41 -7.59
C TYR A 68 26.88 1.95 -9.04
N ALA A 69 26.67 2.83 -10.02
CA ALA A 69 26.78 2.52 -11.44
C ALA A 69 28.06 1.72 -11.73
N ASN A 70 27.91 0.56 -12.39
CA ASN A 70 28.99 -0.38 -12.73
C ASN A 70 29.69 -1.08 -11.54
N ASN A 71 29.20 -0.94 -10.31
CA ASN A 71 29.72 -1.64 -9.14
C ASN A 71 28.62 -1.93 -8.10
N TYR A 72 27.69 -2.82 -8.45
CA TYR A 72 26.60 -3.21 -7.55
C TYR A 72 26.99 -4.31 -6.55
N SER A 73 28.23 -4.81 -6.61
CA SER A 73 28.74 -5.87 -5.75
C SER A 73 28.68 -5.53 -4.25
N ALA A 74 28.81 -4.24 -3.92
CA ALA A 74 28.83 -3.74 -2.55
C ALA A 74 27.44 -3.35 -2.02
N VAL A 75 26.39 -3.43 -2.85
CA VAL A 75 25.05 -2.96 -2.47
C VAL A 75 24.43 -3.91 -1.45
N THR A 76 24.10 -3.36 -0.28
CA THR A 76 23.38 -4.03 0.81
C THR A 76 22.56 -2.98 1.57
N ASN A 77 21.49 -3.40 2.25
CA ASN A 77 20.72 -2.49 3.12
C ASN A 77 21.60 -1.70 4.09
N ALA A 78 22.59 -2.34 4.75
CA ALA A 78 23.46 -1.66 5.69
C ALA A 78 24.27 -0.51 5.05
N LYS A 79 24.73 -0.71 3.81
CA LYS A 79 25.45 0.33 3.06
C LYS A 79 24.53 1.45 2.60
N LEU A 80 23.28 1.12 2.25
CA LEU A 80 22.27 2.09 1.84
C LEU A 80 21.76 2.92 3.04
N ASP A 81 21.58 2.30 4.21
CA ASP A 81 21.28 2.98 5.48
C ASP A 81 22.42 3.94 5.87
N SER A 82 23.67 3.45 5.88
CA SER A 82 24.86 4.29 6.13
C SER A 82 24.95 5.46 5.15
N GLY A 83 24.57 5.24 3.89
CA GLY A 83 24.50 6.26 2.84
C GLY A 83 23.26 7.14 2.88
N SER A 84 22.35 6.95 3.83
CA SER A 84 21.09 7.70 3.96
C SER A 84 20.14 7.60 2.75
N PHE A 85 20.23 6.51 1.96
CA PHE A 85 19.39 6.31 0.77
C PHE A 85 17.91 6.10 1.11
N PHE A 86 17.61 5.62 2.31
CA PHE A 86 16.23 5.40 2.77
C PHE A 86 15.59 6.66 3.38
N LYS A 87 16.34 7.77 3.52
CA LYS A 87 15.80 9.01 4.09
C LYS A 87 14.85 9.69 3.10
N ASN A 88 13.77 10.26 3.64
CA ASN A 88 12.71 10.96 2.88
C ASN A 88 11.87 10.06 1.96
N LEU A 89 11.89 8.73 2.17
CA LEU A 89 11.02 7.78 1.50
C LEU A 89 9.87 7.41 2.44
N ASN A 90 8.71 8.07 2.28
CA ASN A 90 7.62 8.02 3.25
C ASN A 90 6.92 6.66 3.36
N SER A 91 7.05 5.81 2.34
CA SER A 91 6.51 4.45 2.34
C SER A 91 7.45 3.42 2.99
N LEU A 92 8.68 3.82 3.29
CA LEU A 92 9.72 2.98 3.88
C LEU A 92 10.04 3.46 5.29
N ASN A 93 10.21 2.52 6.20
CA ASN A 93 10.69 2.79 7.55
C ASN A 93 11.98 2.02 7.76
N ASP A 94 13.07 2.75 7.92
CA ASP A 94 14.41 2.23 8.11
C ASP A 94 14.80 2.31 9.59
N ASN A 95 15.18 1.15 10.14
CA ASN A 95 15.73 1.02 11.48
C ASN A 95 17.08 0.31 11.40
N ALA A 96 18.16 1.08 11.28
CA ALA A 96 19.54 0.60 11.20
C ALA A 96 19.76 -0.45 10.08
N GLY A 97 19.20 -0.21 8.88
CA GLY A 97 19.28 -1.12 7.74
C GLY A 97 18.19 -2.21 7.71
N SER A 98 17.36 -2.29 8.74
CA SER A 98 16.11 -3.06 8.69
C SER A 98 15.02 -2.18 8.11
N VAL A 99 14.71 -2.38 6.83
CA VAL A 99 13.73 -1.55 6.11
C VAL A 99 12.42 -2.28 6.00
N THR A 100 11.35 -1.63 6.44
CA THR A 100 9.97 -2.12 6.36
C THR A 100 9.12 -1.22 5.48
N THR A 101 8.05 -1.79 4.89
CA THR A 101 7.11 -1.08 4.03
C THR A 101 5.83 -0.78 4.79
N ASN A 102 5.33 0.45 4.67
CA ASN A 102 4.03 0.83 5.25
C ASN A 102 2.87 0.06 4.63
N LEU A 103 3.04 -0.38 3.38
CA LEU A 103 2.11 -1.25 2.70
C LEU A 103 2.30 -2.69 3.18
N GLY A 104 1.29 -3.26 3.84
CA GLY A 104 1.28 -4.64 4.32
C GLY A 104 2.20 -4.94 5.51
N GLY A 105 3.05 -4.00 5.94
CA GLY A 105 4.02 -4.22 7.02
C GLY A 105 5.20 -5.12 6.61
N GLY A 106 5.43 -5.25 5.31
CA GLY A 106 6.49 -6.07 4.74
C GLY A 106 7.90 -5.55 4.99
N SER A 107 8.88 -6.31 4.52
CA SER A 107 10.29 -5.90 4.54
C SER A 107 10.77 -5.59 3.13
N LEU A 108 11.62 -4.56 3.00
CA LEU A 108 12.42 -4.30 1.81
C LEU A 108 13.85 -4.79 2.03
N THR A 109 14.29 -5.76 1.23
CA THR A 109 15.68 -6.19 1.17
C THR A 109 16.30 -5.75 -0.13
N VAL A 110 17.41 -5.03 -0.04
CA VAL A 110 18.22 -4.59 -1.17
C VAL A 110 19.60 -5.22 -1.09
N SER A 111 19.99 -5.90 -2.15
CA SER A 111 21.27 -6.58 -2.25
C SER A 111 21.83 -6.51 -3.67
N SER A 112 23.12 -6.86 -3.81
CA SER A 112 23.67 -7.17 -5.11
C SER A 112 22.84 -8.28 -5.81
N GLY A 113 22.64 -8.11 -7.11
CA GLY A 113 21.90 -9.01 -7.98
C GLY A 113 22.76 -9.59 -9.08
N THR A 114 22.15 -10.41 -9.92
CA THR A 114 22.78 -10.97 -11.12
C THR A 114 21.73 -11.13 -12.21
N VAL A 115 21.92 -10.42 -13.33
CA VAL A 115 21.13 -10.57 -14.55
C VAL A 115 21.94 -11.29 -15.61
N ASN A 116 23.14 -10.79 -15.93
CA ASN A 116 24.09 -11.40 -16.87
C ASN A 116 25.37 -11.85 -16.16
N THR A 117 25.95 -11.00 -15.30
CA THR A 117 27.18 -11.28 -14.55
C THR A 117 27.02 -10.94 -13.07
N ALA A 118 27.80 -11.59 -12.20
CA ALA A 118 27.69 -11.37 -10.75
C ALA A 118 27.97 -9.91 -10.39
N GLY A 119 27.04 -9.26 -9.68
CA GLY A 119 27.18 -7.85 -9.29
C GLY A 119 26.89 -6.84 -10.40
N ASP A 120 26.25 -7.26 -11.49
CA ASP A 120 25.84 -6.39 -12.60
C ASP A 120 24.49 -5.70 -12.40
N SER A 121 23.80 -6.00 -11.29
CA SER A 121 22.47 -5.50 -10.99
C SER A 121 22.26 -5.39 -9.49
N VAL A 122 21.16 -4.75 -9.11
CA VAL A 122 20.68 -4.68 -7.73
C VAL A 122 19.34 -5.40 -7.65
N SER A 123 19.22 -6.29 -6.67
CA SER A 123 17.99 -6.98 -6.31
C SER A 123 17.25 -6.23 -5.22
N TYR A 124 15.96 -5.99 -5.43
CA TYR A 124 15.03 -5.43 -4.46
C TYR A 124 13.93 -6.45 -4.22
N VAL A 125 13.78 -6.88 -2.97
CA VAL A 125 12.78 -7.86 -2.54
C VAL A 125 11.83 -7.21 -1.56
N VAL A 126 10.54 -7.15 -1.91
CA VAL A 126 9.45 -6.67 -1.04
C VAL A 126 8.61 -7.87 -0.63
N THR A 127 8.38 -8.06 0.67
CA THR A 127 7.57 -9.16 1.22
C THR A 127 6.22 -8.67 1.75
N GLN A 128 5.32 -9.59 2.11
CA GLN A 128 4.01 -9.30 2.74
C GLN A 128 3.17 -8.25 2.00
N LEU A 129 3.20 -8.29 0.67
CA LEU A 129 2.39 -7.39 -0.14
C LEU A 129 0.95 -7.94 -0.24
N PRO A 130 -0.09 -7.18 0.17
CA PRO A 130 -1.48 -7.62 0.11
C PRO A 130 -1.94 -7.88 -1.33
N ASP A 131 -2.91 -8.78 -1.53
CA ASP A 131 -3.37 -9.19 -2.86
C ASP A 131 -3.94 -8.01 -3.65
N SER A 132 -4.67 -7.13 -2.96
CA SER A 132 -5.28 -5.90 -3.51
C SER A 132 -4.27 -4.92 -4.12
N SER A 133 -3.04 -4.97 -3.64
CA SER A 133 -1.96 -4.04 -4.01
C SER A 133 -0.90 -4.68 -4.90
N CYS A 134 -0.84 -6.01 -4.92
CA CYS A 134 0.15 -6.77 -5.65
C CYS A 134 0.08 -6.56 -7.17
N VAL A 135 -1.09 -6.71 -7.78
CA VAL A 135 -1.26 -6.51 -9.24
C VAL A 135 -0.88 -5.08 -9.69
N PRO A 136 -1.42 -4.00 -9.08
CA PRO A 136 -1.05 -2.64 -9.51
C PRO A 136 0.43 -2.34 -9.27
N PHE A 137 1.00 -2.80 -8.15
CA PHE A 137 2.42 -2.64 -7.85
C PHE A 137 3.32 -3.31 -8.90
N VAL A 138 3.09 -4.59 -9.16
CA VAL A 138 3.86 -5.39 -10.14
C VAL A 138 3.73 -4.79 -11.53
N THR A 139 2.52 -4.37 -11.91
CA THR A 139 2.27 -3.73 -13.21
C THR A 139 3.07 -2.43 -13.36
N ALA A 140 3.09 -1.59 -12.33
CA ALA A 140 3.85 -0.35 -12.36
C ALA A 140 5.36 -0.60 -12.42
N MET A 141 5.88 -1.47 -11.56
CA MET A 141 7.32 -1.78 -11.49
C MET A 141 7.84 -2.49 -12.74
N SER A 142 7.01 -3.29 -13.43
CA SER A 142 7.39 -4.00 -14.66
C SER A 142 7.90 -3.07 -15.78
N LYS A 143 7.52 -1.80 -15.76
CA LYS A 143 7.97 -0.79 -16.72
C LYS A 143 9.37 -0.26 -16.41
N THR A 144 9.78 -0.29 -15.15
CA THR A 144 11.03 0.31 -14.65
C THR A 144 12.16 -0.70 -14.53
N VAL A 145 11.86 -1.94 -14.15
CA VAL A 145 12.88 -2.94 -13.80
C VAL A 145 13.29 -3.81 -15.00
N THR A 146 14.49 -4.40 -14.94
CA THR A 146 15.00 -5.29 -15.99
C THR A 146 14.39 -6.68 -15.88
N LYS A 147 14.27 -7.22 -14.66
CA LYS A 147 13.64 -8.50 -14.37
C LYS A 147 12.70 -8.37 -13.17
N LEU A 148 11.55 -9.03 -13.25
CA LEU A 148 10.50 -8.98 -12.24
C LEU A 148 9.95 -10.37 -11.98
N SER A 149 9.74 -10.71 -10.71
CA SER A 149 9.15 -11.99 -10.31
C SER A 149 8.20 -11.81 -9.12
N VAL A 150 7.12 -12.58 -9.12
CA VAL A 150 6.12 -12.67 -8.05
C VAL A 150 6.20 -14.07 -7.48
N GLY A 151 6.76 -14.22 -6.28
CA GLY A 151 7.18 -15.51 -5.74
C GLY A 151 8.14 -16.20 -6.71
N THR A 152 7.74 -17.37 -7.20
CA THR A 152 8.51 -18.16 -8.18
C THR A 152 8.19 -17.83 -9.64
N ASN A 153 7.15 -17.02 -9.91
CA ASN A 153 6.70 -16.74 -11.27
C ASN A 153 7.45 -15.53 -11.84
N VAL A 154 8.10 -15.72 -12.99
CA VAL A 154 8.80 -14.63 -13.69
C VAL A 154 7.81 -13.85 -14.53
N VAL A 155 7.49 -12.64 -14.10
CA VAL A 155 6.58 -11.72 -14.82
C VAL A 155 7.31 -11.00 -15.95
N LYS A 156 8.59 -10.71 -15.77
CA LYS A 156 9.42 -10.07 -16.80
C LYS A 156 10.82 -10.67 -16.78
N ALA A 157 11.26 -11.16 -17.93
CA ALA A 157 12.64 -11.58 -18.14
C ALA A 157 13.46 -10.42 -18.74
N PRO A 158 14.81 -10.45 -18.60
CA PRO A 158 15.67 -9.46 -19.23
C PRO A 158 15.44 -9.39 -20.74
N GLY A 159 15.28 -8.17 -21.27
CA GLY A 159 15.08 -7.96 -22.71
C GLY A 159 13.70 -8.32 -23.26
N THR A 160 12.76 -8.77 -22.41
CA THR A 160 11.39 -9.09 -22.82
C THR A 160 10.37 -8.08 -22.31
N ASN A 161 9.21 -8.05 -22.95
CA ASN A 161 8.04 -7.37 -22.38
C ASN A 161 7.52 -8.16 -21.16
N PRO A 162 6.86 -7.48 -20.21
CA PRO A 162 6.17 -8.16 -19.11
C PRO A 162 5.04 -9.07 -19.64
N ASP A 163 4.89 -10.25 -19.05
CA ASP A 163 3.75 -11.16 -19.25
C ASP A 163 2.76 -11.03 -18.07
N PRO A 164 1.63 -10.31 -18.24
CA PRO A 164 0.65 -10.12 -17.18
C PRO A 164 0.02 -11.43 -16.69
N SER A 165 0.03 -12.50 -17.49
CA SER A 165 -0.56 -13.79 -17.11
C SER A 165 0.22 -14.48 -15.99
N GLN A 166 1.50 -14.13 -15.82
CA GLN A 166 2.39 -14.65 -14.77
C GLN A 166 2.23 -13.93 -13.42
N ILE A 167 1.42 -12.87 -13.36
CA ILE A 167 1.15 -12.16 -12.10
C ILE A 167 0.20 -13.02 -11.27
N LYS A 168 0.77 -13.80 -10.33
CA LYS A 168 0.03 -14.64 -9.39
C LYS A 168 0.15 -14.05 -7.99
N CYS A 169 -0.85 -13.26 -7.61
CA CYS A 169 -0.97 -12.72 -6.26
C CYS A 169 -2.01 -13.55 -5.49
N SER A 170 -1.64 -14.09 -4.34
CA SER A 170 -2.56 -14.88 -3.51
C SER A 170 -2.13 -14.95 -2.05
N GLY A 171 -3.11 -14.91 -1.15
CA GLY A 171 -2.91 -15.20 0.27
C GLY A 171 -2.40 -14.00 1.07
N ASP A 172 -2.54 -12.79 0.53
CA ASP A 172 -2.20 -11.51 1.15
C ASP A 172 -0.76 -11.39 1.67
N ASN A 173 0.14 -12.27 1.19
CA ASN A 173 1.53 -12.34 1.59
C ASN A 173 2.44 -12.54 0.37
N ASN A 174 2.33 -11.64 -0.60
CA ASN A 174 3.08 -11.76 -1.85
C ASN A 174 4.51 -11.25 -1.67
N SER A 175 5.46 -11.96 -2.28
CA SER A 175 6.87 -11.56 -2.32
C SER A 175 7.24 -11.16 -3.74
N ILE A 176 7.68 -9.92 -3.93
CA ILE A 176 8.04 -9.36 -5.24
C ILE A 176 9.55 -9.18 -5.30
N THR A 177 10.19 -9.80 -6.28
CA THR A 177 11.62 -9.64 -6.56
C THR A 177 11.82 -8.84 -7.83
N MET A 178 12.64 -7.80 -7.75
CA MET A 178 12.91 -6.84 -8.82
C MET A 178 14.42 -6.72 -9.00
N LEU A 179 14.91 -6.88 -10.23
CA LEU A 179 16.31 -6.61 -10.54
C LEU A 179 16.42 -5.41 -11.49
N VAL A 180 17.35 -4.52 -11.16
CA VAL A 180 17.67 -3.32 -11.94
C VAL A 180 19.16 -3.34 -12.27
N GLN A 181 19.50 -3.16 -13.54
CA GLN A 181 20.87 -2.97 -14.03
C GLN A 181 21.19 -1.48 -14.18
#